data_AF-A0A660MY58-F1
#
_entry.id   AF-A0A660MY58-F1
#
_cell.length_a   1.000
_cell.length_b   1.000
_cell.length_c   1.000
_cell.angle_alpha   90.00
_cell.angle_beta   90.00
_cell.angle_gamma   90.00
#
_symmetry.space_group_name_H-M   'P 1'
#
loop_
_entity.id
_entity.type
_entity.pdbx_description
1 polymer ?
#
loop_
_entity_poly.entity_id
_entity_poly.type
_entity_poly.pdbx_seq_one_letter_code
_entity_poly.pdbx_strand_id
1 'polypeptide(L)'
;MRHNTNKIQWCPGCGDFLIHIALKQAITELKIPLHQLVVVTGIGCNSKMSQYMEGYGSETLHGRGIPFATGVKMANPELTVISVSGDGDSYGIGVGHLIHACRRNIPFVHITCDNQNYALTTGQASCTTPIGAKTKSTPEGNEIAPMHPVNLAEVAGCKFVRSVPDKDIKLMKETIMEAIKFNGFAHINIQQSCPSWKRW
;
A
#
# COMPACT_ATOMS: atom_id res chain seq x y z
N MET A 1 15.09 10.97 11.71
CA MET A 1 15.18 10.53 10.30
C MET A 1 16.02 9.27 10.23
N ARG A 2 15.65 8.29 9.40
CA ARG A 2 16.41 7.05 9.19
C ARG A 2 17.43 7.24 8.05
N HIS A 3 18.67 6.85 8.32
CA HIS A 3 19.77 6.70 7.36
C HIS A 3 20.33 5.28 7.50
N ASN A 4 20.76 4.63 6.41
CA ASN A 4 21.18 3.22 6.39
C ASN A 4 20.11 2.24 6.89
N THR A 5 19.16 1.91 6.01
CA THR A 5 17.99 1.09 6.32
C THR A 5 18.32 -0.38 6.63
N ASN A 6 17.42 -1.05 7.37
CA ASN A 6 17.56 -2.46 7.73
C ASN A 6 17.69 -3.38 6.51
N LYS A 7 18.35 -4.53 6.69
CA LYS A 7 18.36 -5.61 5.68
C LYS A 7 16.92 -6.06 5.40
N ILE A 8 16.55 -6.10 4.11
CA ILE A 8 15.21 -6.53 3.68
C ILE A 8 15.01 -8.02 3.99
N GLN A 9 13.87 -8.37 4.58
CA GLN A 9 13.53 -9.72 5.06
C GLN A 9 12.36 -10.36 4.30
N TRP A 10 11.92 -9.79 3.18
CA TRP A 10 10.87 -10.41 2.36
C TRP A 10 11.37 -11.70 1.70
N CYS A 11 10.43 -12.61 1.44
CA CYS A 11 10.71 -13.88 0.78
C CYS A 11 11.30 -13.66 -0.62
N PRO A 12 12.23 -14.52 -1.08
CA PRO A 12 12.73 -14.45 -2.46
C PRO A 12 11.59 -14.48 -3.48
N GLY A 13 11.58 -13.51 -4.41
CA GLY A 13 10.52 -13.35 -5.41
C GLY A 13 9.27 -12.58 -4.95
N CYS A 14 9.27 -12.02 -3.73
CA CYS A 14 8.17 -11.17 -3.28
C CYS A 14 8.05 -9.89 -4.12
N GLY A 15 6.84 -9.52 -4.54
CA GLY A 15 6.57 -8.30 -5.28
C GLY A 15 6.89 -7.01 -4.51
N ASP A 16 6.92 -7.06 -3.17
CA ASP A 16 7.31 -5.90 -2.33
C ASP A 16 8.71 -5.36 -2.67
N PHE A 17 9.62 -6.20 -3.19
CA PHE A 17 10.93 -5.73 -3.68
C PHE A 17 10.79 -4.77 -4.87
N LEU A 18 9.91 -5.08 -5.82
CA LEU A 18 9.71 -4.25 -7.01
C LEU A 18 8.97 -2.96 -6.66
N ILE A 19 8.02 -3.04 -5.72
CA ILE A 19 7.31 -1.87 -5.17
C ILE A 19 8.29 -0.94 -4.47
N HIS A 20 9.19 -1.49 -3.64
CA HIS A 20 10.25 -0.72 -2.96
C HIS A 20 11.16 -0.01 -3.97
N ILE A 21 11.60 -0.71 -5.02
CA ILE A 21 12.43 -0.13 -6.09
C ILE A 21 11.69 1.01 -6.79
N ALA A 22 10.45 0.80 -7.23
CA ALA A 22 9.67 1.81 -7.95
C ALA A 22 9.43 3.05 -7.08
N LEU A 23 9.08 2.86 -5.80
CA LEU A 23 8.87 3.94 -4.84
C LEU A 23 10.17 4.75 -4.63
N LYS A 24 11.31 4.07 -4.43
CA LYS A 24 12.61 4.73 -4.26
C LYS A 24 13.02 5.52 -5.50
N GLN A 25 12.79 4.97 -6.69
CA GLN A 25 13.06 5.65 -7.96
C GLN A 25 12.17 6.89 -8.13
N ALA A 26 10.87 6.78 -7.86
CA ALA A 26 9.94 7.91 -7.93
C ALA A 26 10.35 9.07 -6.99
N ILE A 27 10.69 8.75 -5.74
CA ILE A 27 11.16 9.74 -4.75
C ILE A 27 12.45 10.43 -5.23
N THR A 28 13.40 9.65 -5.74
CA THR A 28 14.68 10.16 -6.26
C THR A 28 14.47 11.08 -7.47
N GLU A 29 13.64 10.67 -8.41
CA GLU A 29 13.38 11.39 -9.65
C GLU A 29 12.63 12.70 -9.41
N LEU A 30 11.71 12.71 -8.43
CA LEU A 30 11.04 13.92 -7.96
C LEU A 30 11.89 14.78 -7.04
N LYS A 31 13.12 14.34 -6.70
CA LYS A 31 14.07 15.04 -5.84
C LYS A 31 13.47 15.43 -4.48
N ILE A 32 12.63 14.55 -3.91
CA ILE A 32 11.96 14.81 -2.64
C ILE A 32 13.01 14.78 -1.51
N PRO A 33 13.21 15.87 -0.76
CA PRO A 33 14.18 15.87 0.32
C PRO A 33 13.79 14.88 1.41
N LEU A 34 14.75 14.10 1.92
CA LEU A 34 14.48 13.10 2.96
C LEU A 34 13.89 13.71 4.26
N HIS A 35 14.15 14.99 4.54
CA HIS A 35 13.54 15.70 5.67
C HIS A 35 12.08 16.11 5.46
N GLN A 36 11.58 16.03 4.22
CA GLN A 36 10.17 16.27 3.87
C GLN A 36 9.40 14.98 3.60
N LEU A 37 10.07 13.82 3.54
CA LEU A 37 9.44 12.53 3.27
C LEU A 37 9.02 11.82 4.56
N VAL A 38 7.75 11.41 4.61
CA VAL A 38 7.21 10.51 5.65
C VAL A 38 6.58 9.28 5.02
N VAL A 39 7.09 8.10 5.37
CA VAL A 39 6.51 6.80 4.99
C VAL A 39 5.77 6.20 6.18
N VAL A 40 4.45 6.04 6.04
CA VAL A 40 3.57 5.49 7.07
C VAL A 40 3.11 4.10 6.66
N THR A 41 3.17 3.12 7.56
CA THR A 41 2.73 1.75 7.28
C THR A 41 1.69 1.25 8.28
N GLY A 42 0.81 0.36 7.82
CA GLY A 42 -0.08 -0.45 8.67
C GLY A 42 0.66 -1.66 9.27
N ILE A 43 0.02 -2.84 9.30
CA ILE A 43 0.64 -4.12 9.71
C ILE A 43 0.47 -5.20 8.62
N GLY A 44 1.56 -5.92 8.32
CA GLY A 44 1.66 -6.85 7.19
C GLY A 44 3.11 -7.03 6.71
N CYS A 45 3.33 -7.87 5.69
CA CYS A 45 4.67 -8.03 5.09
C CYS A 45 5.19 -6.69 4.55
N ASN A 46 4.34 -5.99 3.78
CA ASN A 46 4.63 -4.66 3.23
C ASN A 46 4.89 -3.60 4.31
N SER A 47 4.45 -3.80 5.55
CA SER A 47 4.56 -2.77 6.59
C SER A 47 5.99 -2.48 7.02
N LYS A 48 6.90 -3.41 6.74
CA LYS A 48 8.34 -3.19 6.89
C LYS A 48 8.90 -2.15 5.91
N MET A 49 8.12 -1.70 4.91
CA MET A 49 8.53 -0.66 3.94
C MET A 49 9.02 0.61 4.64
N SER A 50 8.37 1.05 5.73
CA SER A 50 8.83 2.23 6.49
C SER A 50 10.21 2.01 7.14
N GLN A 51 10.62 0.76 7.35
CA GLN A 51 11.94 0.36 7.87
C GLN A 51 13.01 0.21 6.77
N TYR A 52 12.58 0.09 5.52
CA TYR A 52 13.44 -0.11 4.35
C TYR A 52 13.58 1.14 3.47
N MET A 53 12.90 2.22 3.82
CA MET A 53 12.98 3.53 3.16
C MET A 53 13.73 4.54 4.03
N GLU A 54 14.50 5.42 3.38
CA GLU A 54 15.12 6.57 4.04
C GLU A 54 14.09 7.70 4.25
N GLY A 55 14.36 8.59 5.20
CA GLY A 55 13.42 9.67 5.59
C GLY A 55 12.78 9.42 6.97
N TYR A 56 11.62 10.02 7.22
CA TYR A 56 10.83 9.70 8.41
C TYR A 56 9.94 8.48 8.14
N GLY A 57 9.87 7.55 9.10
CA GLY A 57 9.10 6.32 8.97
C GLY A 57 8.29 6.05 10.22
N SER A 58 7.02 5.65 10.06
CA SER A 58 6.16 5.21 11.15
C SER A 58 5.46 3.91 10.76
N GLU A 59 5.66 2.87 11.57
CA GLU A 59 4.84 1.66 11.54
C GLU A 59 3.77 1.82 12.59
N THR A 60 2.50 1.73 12.17
CA THR A 60 1.35 2.09 13.00
C THR A 60 0.61 0.84 13.49
N LEU A 61 -0.71 0.90 13.61
CA LEU A 61 -1.54 -0.24 13.95
C LEU A 61 -2.21 -0.80 12.69
N HIS A 62 -2.65 -2.05 12.76
CA HIS A 62 -3.31 -2.73 11.64
C HIS A 62 -4.54 -1.93 11.17
N GLY A 63 -4.56 -1.55 9.89
CA GLY A 63 -5.57 -0.70 9.25
C GLY A 63 -5.60 0.73 9.73
N ARG A 64 -4.55 1.24 10.40
CA ARG A 64 -4.47 2.61 10.92
C ARG A 64 -3.42 3.47 10.22
N GLY A 65 -2.81 2.97 9.14
CA GLY A 65 -1.87 3.75 8.33
C GLY A 65 -2.50 5.01 7.73
N ILE A 66 -3.70 4.91 7.16
CA ILE A 66 -4.45 6.02 6.56
C ILE A 66 -4.79 7.14 7.57
N PRO A 67 -5.44 6.86 8.73
CA PRO A 67 -5.75 7.92 9.69
C PRO A 67 -4.49 8.55 10.31
N PHE A 68 -3.42 7.77 10.51
CA PHE A 68 -2.15 8.33 10.97
C PHE A 68 -1.53 9.26 9.92
N ALA A 69 -1.44 8.82 8.66
CA ALA A 69 -0.96 9.64 7.54
C ALA A 69 -1.78 10.92 7.35
N THR A 70 -3.10 10.82 7.54
CA THR A 70 -4.01 11.98 7.57
C THR A 70 -3.59 12.99 8.63
N GLY A 71 -3.37 12.54 9.87
CA GLY A 71 -2.90 13.40 10.96
C GLY A 71 -1.55 14.06 10.66
N VAL A 72 -0.59 13.30 10.14
CA VAL A 72 0.73 13.82 9.74
C VAL A 72 0.58 14.92 8.68
N LYS A 73 -0.19 14.66 7.62
CA LYS A 73 -0.36 15.63 6.52
C LYS A 73 -1.11 16.89 6.97
N MET A 74 -2.10 16.76 7.87
CA MET A 74 -2.81 17.90 8.43
C MET A 74 -1.95 18.72 9.38
N ALA A 75 -1.07 18.08 10.16
CA ALA A 75 -0.17 18.76 11.08
C ALA A 75 0.95 19.52 10.37
N ASN A 76 1.45 19.00 9.24
CA ASN A 76 2.43 19.67 8.41
C ASN A 76 2.15 19.45 6.90
N PRO A 77 1.47 20.40 6.25
CA PRO A 77 1.10 20.32 4.84
C PRO A 77 2.29 20.27 3.87
N GLU A 78 3.49 20.69 4.28
CA GLU A 78 4.68 20.70 3.41
C GLU A 78 5.31 19.30 3.25
N LEU A 79 4.93 18.33 4.10
CA LEU A 79 5.47 16.98 4.02
C LEU A 79 4.90 16.20 2.83
N THR A 80 5.76 15.48 2.13
CA THR A 80 5.33 14.39 1.25
C THR A 80 5.03 13.17 2.12
N VAL A 81 3.75 12.84 2.22
CA VAL A 81 3.29 11.70 3.01
C VAL A 81 2.87 10.55 2.09
N ILE A 82 3.44 9.38 2.33
CA ILE A 82 3.15 8.16 1.57
C ILE A 82 2.76 7.08 2.58
N SER A 83 1.55 6.58 2.47
CA SER A 83 1.05 5.45 3.24
C SER A 83 1.16 4.16 2.42
N VAL A 84 1.72 3.09 2.98
CA VAL A 84 1.81 1.77 2.32
C VAL A 84 1.18 0.72 3.23
N SER A 85 0.31 -0.13 2.67
CA SER A 85 -0.42 -1.15 3.44
C SER A 85 -0.77 -2.37 2.57
N GLY A 86 -1.12 -3.50 3.18
CA GLY A 86 -1.60 -4.67 2.44
C GLY A 86 -3.07 -4.53 2.05
N ASP A 87 -3.53 -5.37 1.12
CA ASP A 87 -4.95 -5.56 0.81
C ASP A 87 -5.80 -5.78 2.05
N GLY A 88 -5.42 -6.71 2.91
CA GLY A 88 -6.20 -7.00 4.11
C GLY A 88 -6.12 -5.92 5.20
N ASP A 89 -5.06 -5.10 5.20
CA ASP A 89 -4.92 -3.91 6.05
C ASP A 89 -5.79 -2.77 5.54
N SER A 90 -5.81 -2.55 4.21
CA SER A 90 -6.47 -1.42 3.55
C SER A 90 -7.97 -1.67 3.32
N TYR A 91 -8.33 -2.85 2.84
CA TYR A 91 -9.70 -3.23 2.44
C TYR A 91 -10.41 -4.15 3.44
N GLY A 92 -9.67 -4.71 4.40
CA GLY A 92 -10.24 -5.39 5.56
C GLY A 92 -10.49 -4.40 6.70
N ILE A 93 -9.65 -4.45 7.73
CA ILE A 93 -9.83 -3.66 8.95
C ILE A 93 -9.70 -2.14 8.75
N GLY A 94 -9.01 -1.69 7.68
CA GLY A 94 -8.82 -0.28 7.34
C GLY A 94 -9.86 0.32 6.41
N VAL A 95 -10.83 -0.46 5.90
CA VAL A 95 -11.69 -0.06 4.76
C VAL A 95 -12.47 1.22 5.02
N GLY A 96 -12.99 1.41 6.25
CA GLY A 96 -13.71 2.62 6.62
C GLY A 96 -12.82 3.88 6.50
N HIS A 97 -11.54 3.76 6.87
CA HIS A 97 -10.61 4.88 6.75
C HIS A 97 -10.27 5.20 5.30
N LEU A 98 -10.14 4.19 4.43
CA LEU A 98 -9.94 4.38 2.99
C LEU A 98 -11.11 5.16 2.40
N ILE A 99 -12.35 4.70 2.62
CA ILE A 99 -13.56 5.37 2.11
C ILE A 99 -13.59 6.83 2.55
N HIS A 100 -13.30 7.11 3.83
CA HIS A 100 -13.31 8.48 4.33
C HIS A 100 -12.11 9.32 3.85
N ALA A 101 -10.96 8.72 3.56
CA ALA A 101 -9.82 9.44 2.97
C ALA A 101 -10.14 9.90 1.55
N CYS A 102 -10.78 9.04 0.74
CA CYS A 102 -11.30 9.39 -0.59
C CYS A 102 -12.21 10.62 -0.51
N ARG A 103 -13.18 10.60 0.41
CA ARG A 103 -14.16 11.69 0.60
C ARG A 103 -13.53 13.00 1.09
N ARG A 104 -12.54 12.93 1.98
CA ARG A 104 -11.87 14.11 2.53
C ARG A 104 -10.85 14.72 1.57
N ASN A 105 -10.30 13.90 0.66
CA ASN A 105 -9.35 14.32 -0.37
C ASN A 105 -8.14 15.09 0.18
N ILE A 106 -7.61 14.68 1.33
CA ILE A 106 -6.42 15.27 1.94
C ILE A 106 -5.18 14.84 1.13
N PRO A 107 -4.24 15.76 0.79
CA PRO A 107 -3.19 15.50 -0.20
C PRO A 107 -2.09 14.56 0.28
N PHE A 108 -2.30 13.26 0.18
CA PHE A 108 -1.27 12.24 0.39
C PHE A 108 -1.54 10.99 -0.44
N VAL A 109 -0.50 10.18 -0.63
CA VAL A 109 -0.57 8.94 -1.42
C VAL A 109 -0.82 7.76 -0.50
N HIS A 110 -1.75 6.87 -0.86
CA HIS A 110 -1.93 5.57 -0.23
C HIS A 110 -1.77 4.45 -1.27
N ILE A 111 -0.75 3.62 -1.04
CA ILE A 111 -0.41 2.46 -1.86
C ILE A 111 -0.85 1.20 -1.13
N THR A 112 -1.68 0.41 -1.78
CA THR A 112 -2.04 -0.93 -1.30
C THR A 112 -1.29 -1.99 -2.08
N CYS A 113 -0.46 -2.78 -1.39
CA CYS A 113 0.18 -3.98 -1.92
C CYS A 113 -0.82 -5.15 -1.87
N ASP A 114 -1.50 -5.39 -2.98
CA ASP A 114 -2.59 -6.36 -3.11
C ASP A 114 -2.08 -7.71 -3.59
N ASN A 115 -1.75 -8.59 -2.64
CA ASN A 115 -1.37 -9.97 -2.91
C ASN A 115 -2.49 -10.99 -2.69
N GLN A 116 -3.70 -10.51 -2.42
CA GLN A 116 -4.90 -11.33 -2.27
C GLN A 116 -4.83 -12.36 -1.14
N ASN A 117 -4.02 -12.12 -0.10
CA ASN A 117 -3.96 -12.95 1.11
C ASN A 117 -3.32 -12.23 2.32
N TYR A 118 -3.54 -12.74 3.54
CA TYR A 118 -2.81 -12.29 4.72
C TYR A 118 -1.47 -13.02 4.86
N ALA A 119 -0.47 -12.60 4.09
CA ALA A 119 0.82 -13.30 3.99
C ALA A 119 1.60 -13.39 5.32
N LEU A 120 1.60 -12.30 6.11
CA LEU A 120 2.36 -12.24 7.36
C LEU A 120 1.81 -13.20 8.42
N THR A 121 0.48 -13.36 8.47
CA THR A 121 -0.20 -14.29 9.39
C THR A 121 -0.34 -15.69 8.82
N THR A 122 0.41 -15.99 7.74
CA THR A 122 0.56 -17.31 7.12
C THR A 122 -0.52 -17.74 6.11
N GLY A 123 -1.08 -16.78 5.36
CA GLY A 123 -1.80 -17.06 4.11
C GLY A 123 -3.29 -17.35 4.27
N GLN A 124 -3.98 -16.60 5.12
CA GLN A 124 -5.45 -16.57 5.18
C GLN A 124 -6.03 -15.76 4.00
N ALA A 125 -7.29 -16.02 3.67
CA ALA A 125 -8.03 -15.21 2.69
C ALA A 125 -8.13 -13.74 3.13
N SER A 126 -7.92 -12.83 2.19
CA SER A 126 -8.13 -11.39 2.35
C SER A 126 -9.42 -10.96 1.63
N CYS A 127 -9.75 -9.66 1.72
CA CYS A 127 -10.90 -9.10 1.02
C CYS A 127 -10.78 -9.09 -0.51
N THR A 128 -9.61 -9.36 -1.09
CA THR A 128 -9.37 -9.41 -2.54
C THR A 128 -9.07 -10.83 -3.04
N THR A 129 -9.13 -11.85 -2.16
CA THR A 129 -9.00 -13.26 -2.53
C THR A 129 -10.12 -13.68 -3.50
N PRO A 130 -9.80 -14.25 -4.68
CA PRO A 130 -10.83 -14.70 -5.63
C PRO A 130 -11.72 -15.80 -5.07
N ILE A 131 -12.95 -15.91 -5.59
CA ILE A 131 -13.84 -17.05 -5.29
C ILE A 131 -13.15 -18.35 -5.74
N GLY A 132 -13.28 -19.39 -4.93
CA GLY A 132 -12.68 -20.71 -5.18
C GLY A 132 -11.19 -20.80 -4.85
N ALA A 133 -10.51 -19.68 -4.58
CA ALA A 133 -9.11 -19.72 -4.17
C ALA A 133 -8.96 -20.39 -2.79
N LYS A 134 -8.15 -21.44 -2.72
CA LYS A 134 -7.87 -22.17 -1.48
C LYS A 134 -6.78 -21.47 -0.69
N THR A 135 -7.06 -21.20 0.58
CA THR A 135 -6.13 -20.56 1.53
C THR A 135 -6.08 -21.37 2.82
N LYS A 136 -5.23 -21.00 3.79
CA LYS A 136 -5.21 -21.70 5.08
C LYS A 136 -6.52 -21.61 5.86
N SER A 137 -7.23 -20.49 5.74
CA SER A 137 -8.51 -20.27 6.44
C SER A 137 -9.72 -20.71 5.62
N THR A 138 -9.55 -20.92 4.32
CA THR A 138 -10.58 -21.37 3.38
C THR A 138 -10.08 -22.59 2.58
N PRO A 139 -9.86 -23.75 3.23
CA PRO A 139 -9.28 -24.93 2.58
C PRO A 139 -10.16 -25.49 1.46
N GLU A 140 -11.47 -25.33 1.56
CA GLU A 140 -12.44 -25.73 0.53
C GLU A 140 -12.59 -24.69 -0.59
N GLY A 141 -11.94 -23.54 -0.47
CA GLY A 141 -12.05 -22.40 -1.38
C GLY A 141 -12.77 -21.23 -0.73
N ASN A 142 -12.40 -20.01 -1.13
CA ASN A 142 -13.08 -18.80 -0.68
C ASN A 142 -14.48 -18.68 -1.33
N GLU A 143 -15.51 -18.51 -0.52
CA GLU A 143 -16.90 -18.36 -0.99
C GLU A 143 -17.32 -16.88 -1.10
N ILE A 144 -16.54 -15.97 -0.53
CA ILE A 144 -16.86 -14.55 -0.44
C ILE A 144 -16.37 -13.85 -1.71
N ALA A 145 -17.26 -13.09 -2.37
CA ALA A 145 -16.87 -12.30 -3.53
C ALA A 145 -15.76 -11.28 -3.18
N PRO A 146 -14.69 -11.20 -3.97
CA PRO A 146 -13.61 -10.25 -3.71
C PRO A 146 -14.11 -8.81 -3.89
N MET A 147 -13.62 -7.92 -3.05
CA MET A 147 -13.72 -6.49 -3.29
C MET A 147 -12.95 -6.13 -4.56
N HIS A 148 -13.47 -5.16 -5.30
CA HIS A 148 -12.78 -4.54 -6.43
C HIS A 148 -12.17 -3.21 -5.97
N PRO A 149 -10.86 -3.12 -5.70
CA PRO A 149 -10.26 -1.94 -5.09
C PRO A 149 -10.51 -0.63 -5.82
N VAL A 150 -10.39 -0.66 -7.16
CA VAL A 150 -10.59 0.52 -8.01
C VAL A 150 -12.04 1.00 -7.89
N ASN A 151 -13.00 0.10 -8.12
CA ASN A 151 -14.43 0.42 -8.03
C ASN A 151 -14.81 0.93 -6.64
N LEU A 152 -14.29 0.30 -5.57
CA LEU A 152 -14.54 0.74 -4.19
C LEU A 152 -14.08 2.19 -3.98
N ALA A 153 -12.85 2.52 -4.41
CA ALA A 153 -12.30 3.85 -4.26
C ALA A 153 -13.05 4.89 -5.11
N GLU A 154 -13.42 4.55 -6.34
CA GLU A 154 -14.21 5.41 -7.24
C GLU A 154 -15.60 5.70 -6.66
N VAL A 155 -16.32 4.66 -6.21
CA VAL A 155 -17.63 4.81 -5.56
C VAL A 155 -17.54 5.61 -4.26
N ALA A 156 -16.43 5.49 -3.53
CA ALA A 156 -16.14 6.32 -2.36
C ALA A 156 -15.82 7.80 -2.69
N GLY A 157 -15.69 8.15 -3.98
CA GLY A 157 -15.43 9.52 -4.45
C GLY A 157 -13.95 9.89 -4.55
N CYS A 158 -13.05 8.91 -4.66
CA CYS A 158 -11.62 9.17 -4.84
C CYS A 158 -11.35 9.81 -6.20
N LYS A 159 -10.57 10.89 -6.22
CA LYS A 159 -10.29 11.65 -7.45
C LYS A 159 -9.08 11.12 -8.23
N PHE A 160 -8.20 10.39 -7.56
CA PHE A 160 -7.08 9.69 -8.18
C PHE A 160 -7.10 8.22 -7.74
N VAL A 161 -7.36 7.33 -8.69
CA VAL A 161 -7.34 5.88 -8.50
C VAL A 161 -6.59 5.24 -9.66
N ARG A 162 -5.65 4.35 -9.35
CA ARG A 162 -4.93 3.55 -10.34
C ARG A 162 -4.76 2.12 -9.84
N SER A 163 -4.73 1.16 -10.76
CA SER A 163 -4.31 -0.21 -10.48
C SER A 163 -3.22 -0.61 -11.46
N VAL A 164 -2.10 -1.12 -10.96
CA VAL A 164 -0.92 -1.48 -11.77
C VAL A 164 -0.32 -2.81 -11.32
N PRO A 165 0.31 -3.60 -12.20
CA PRO A 165 1.01 -4.82 -11.82
C PRO A 165 2.40 -4.51 -11.24
N ASP A 166 2.84 -5.30 -10.25
CA ASP A 166 4.19 -5.18 -9.67
C ASP A 166 5.33 -5.47 -10.66
N LYS A 167 5.05 -6.26 -11.71
CA LYS A 167 6.01 -6.63 -12.77
C LYS A 167 6.34 -5.49 -13.74
N ASP A 168 5.52 -4.44 -13.80
CA ASP A 168 5.80 -3.26 -14.63
C ASP A 168 6.33 -2.11 -13.77
N ILE A 169 7.62 -2.18 -13.46
CA ILE A 169 8.31 -1.19 -12.61
C ILE A 169 8.22 0.21 -13.22
N LYS A 170 8.27 0.34 -14.55
CA LYS A 170 8.22 1.63 -15.24
C LYS A 170 6.85 2.28 -15.03
N LEU A 171 5.78 1.56 -15.36
CA LEU A 171 4.41 2.04 -15.17
C LEU A 171 4.12 2.34 -13.69
N MET A 172 4.57 1.47 -12.78
CA MET A 172 4.41 1.65 -11.34
C MET A 172 5.12 2.91 -10.84
N LYS A 173 6.37 3.14 -11.26
CA LYS A 173 7.13 4.36 -10.93
C LYS A 173 6.42 5.61 -11.46
N GLU A 174 6.02 5.61 -12.73
CA GLU A 174 5.30 6.73 -13.36
C GLU A 174 3.99 7.04 -12.62
N THR A 175 3.22 6.00 -12.28
CA THR A 175 1.97 6.10 -11.50
C THR A 175 2.20 6.69 -10.11
N ILE A 176 3.25 6.24 -9.40
CA ILE A 176 3.61 6.78 -8.08
C ILE A 176 3.98 8.27 -8.21
N MET A 177 4.74 8.64 -9.23
CA MET A 177 5.11 10.04 -9.47
C MET A 177 3.90 10.94 -9.76
N GLU A 178 2.95 10.46 -10.57
CA GLU A 178 1.69 11.14 -10.83
C GLU A 178 0.88 11.32 -9.54
N ALA A 179 0.78 10.27 -8.72
CA ALA A 179 0.07 10.31 -7.44
C ALA A 179 0.70 11.31 -6.46
N ILE A 180 2.03 11.38 -6.37
CA ILE A 180 2.73 12.34 -5.50
C ILE A 180 2.46 13.80 -5.95
N LYS A 181 2.38 14.05 -7.26
CA LYS A 181 2.08 15.38 -7.81
C LYS A 181 0.60 15.77 -7.70
N PHE A 182 -0.27 14.80 -7.46
CA PHE A 182 -1.70 15.03 -7.37
C PHE A 182 -2.06 15.81 -6.09
N ASN A 183 -2.78 16.93 -6.24
CA ASN A 183 -3.25 17.73 -5.11
C ASN A 183 -4.54 17.15 -4.50
N GLY A 184 -4.43 15.99 -3.87
CA GLY A 184 -5.54 15.30 -3.23
C GLY A 184 -5.15 13.91 -2.73
N PHE A 185 -6.12 13.18 -2.20
CA PHE A 185 -5.87 11.80 -1.79
C PHE A 185 -5.72 10.94 -3.04
N ALA A 186 -4.57 10.28 -3.17
CA ALA A 186 -4.27 9.42 -4.31
C ALA A 186 -4.17 7.97 -3.87
N HIS A 187 -5.01 7.11 -4.41
CA HIS A 187 -4.99 5.68 -4.13
C HIS A 187 -4.40 4.89 -5.30
N ILE A 188 -3.40 4.05 -5.01
CA ILE A 188 -2.81 3.13 -5.96
C ILE A 188 -2.96 1.70 -5.42
N ASN A 189 -3.65 0.85 -6.17
CA ASN A 189 -3.66 -0.58 -5.92
C ASN A 189 -2.56 -1.25 -6.76
N ILE A 190 -1.60 -1.91 -6.11
CA ILE A 190 -0.54 -2.65 -6.83
C ILE A 190 -0.85 -4.13 -6.73
N GLN A 191 -1.09 -4.77 -7.87
CA GLN A 191 -1.27 -6.22 -7.95
C GLN A 191 0.07 -6.88 -7.68
N GLN A 192 0.22 -7.44 -6.48
CA GLN A 192 1.50 -7.88 -5.92
C GLN A 192 1.62 -9.41 -5.96
N SER A 193 2.78 -9.88 -6.42
CA SER A 193 3.18 -11.28 -6.38
C SER A 193 3.55 -11.70 -4.96
N CYS A 194 2.97 -12.80 -4.46
CA CYS A 194 3.33 -13.42 -3.18
C CYS A 194 3.73 -14.88 -3.38
N PRO A 195 5.03 -15.18 -3.54
CA PRO A 195 5.49 -16.53 -3.89
C PRO A 195 5.27 -17.55 -2.77
N SER A 196 5.19 -17.11 -1.51
CA SER A 196 5.05 -18.01 -0.38
C SER A 196 3.64 -18.58 -0.22
N TRP A 197 2.59 -17.81 -0.54
CA TRP A 197 1.21 -18.19 -0.22
C TRP A 197 0.25 -18.19 -1.41
N LYS A 198 0.42 -17.30 -2.39
CA LYS A 198 -0.48 -17.21 -3.55
C LYS A 198 -0.20 -18.35 -4.54
N ARG A 199 -1.24 -19.08 -4.94
CA ARG A 199 -1.16 -20.30 -5.80
C ARG A 199 -2.11 -20.27 -7.00
N TRP A 200 -2.70 -19.13 -7.27
CA TRP A 200 -3.63 -18.88 -8.37
C TRP A 200 -3.13 -17.70 -9.21
#